data_AF-A0A7C2GH68-F1
#
_entry.id   AF-A0A7C2GH68-F1
#
_cell.length_a   1.000
_cell.length_b   1.000
_cell.length_c   1.000
_cell.angle_alpha   90.00
_cell.angle_beta   90.00
_cell.angle_gamma   90.00
#
_symmetry.space_group_name_H-M   'P 1'
#
loop_
_entity.id
_entity.type
_entity.pdbx_description
1 polymer ?
#
loop_
_entity_poly.entity_id
_entity_poly.type
_entity_poly.pdbx_seq_one_letter_code
_entity_poly.pdbx_strand_id
1 'polypeptide(L)'
;NGLFSFLPHPLLERLRVANGQVLAFWREAYFASGGHGAVRGEVLEDVALARRMGGYGLFLGGGLFRVRMYRGYGEAVEGFAKNFLEVHLKNPAVLLGSAFYHLALYTLPWAFGRWELGLMGLLERLAVQWALGGPLWLGLLAPLAPLLLLPVYLRALLPGKRWKGRKV
;
A
#
# COMPACT_ATOMS: atom_id res chain seq x y z
N ASN A 1 -0.38 7.85 18.17
CA ASN A 1 -0.33 6.46 17.63
C ASN A 1 -1.39 6.24 16.55
N GLY A 2 -1.47 7.13 15.55
CA GLY A 2 -2.34 6.91 14.40
C GLY A 2 -1.51 6.37 13.25
N LEU A 3 -1.90 5.23 12.67
CA LEU A 3 -1.50 4.93 11.30
C LEU A 3 -2.12 6.02 10.42
N PHE A 4 -1.29 6.89 9.86
CA PHE A 4 -1.72 7.86 8.85
C PHE A 4 -2.09 7.08 7.59
N SER A 5 -3.34 6.67 7.55
CA SER A 5 -3.97 5.98 6.42
C SER A 5 -5.31 6.66 6.16
N PHE A 6 -5.86 6.49 4.96
CA PHE A 6 -7.19 6.98 4.61
C PHE A 6 -8.28 6.47 5.58
N LEU A 7 -8.04 5.35 6.25
CA LEU A 7 -8.94 4.75 7.23
C LEU A 7 -8.40 4.92 8.66
N PRO A 8 -9.26 5.19 9.65
CA PRO A 8 -8.86 5.25 11.05
C PRO A 8 -8.33 3.89 11.51
N HIS A 9 -7.36 3.91 12.43
CA HIS A 9 -6.66 2.70 12.90
C HIS A 9 -7.59 1.53 13.30
N PRO A 10 -8.68 1.73 14.07
CA PRO A 10 -9.60 0.63 14.39
C PRO A 10 -10.24 -0.03 13.17
N LEU A 11 -10.45 0.72 12.08
CA LEU A 11 -11.03 0.18 10.85
C LEU A 11 -10.00 -0.68 10.10
N LEU A 12 -8.72 -0.27 10.08
CA LEU A 12 -7.65 -1.09 9.51
C LEU A 12 -7.55 -2.46 10.20
N GLU A 13 -7.66 -2.49 11.53
CA GLU A 13 -7.65 -3.74 12.29
C GLU A 13 -8.89 -4.59 12.02
N ARG A 14 -10.08 -3.98 11.96
CA ARG A 14 -11.32 -4.68 11.57
C ARG A 14 -11.22 -5.28 10.17
N LEU A 15 -10.59 -4.59 9.24
CA LEU A 15 -10.36 -5.06 7.87
C LEU A 15 -9.21 -6.08 7.76
N ARG A 16 -8.51 -6.36 8.87
CA ARG A 16 -7.38 -7.29 8.94
C ARG A 16 -6.27 -6.94 7.94
N VAL A 17 -6.02 -5.65 7.74
CA VAL A 17 -4.91 -5.15 6.91
C VAL A 17 -3.61 -5.52 7.58
N ALA A 18 -2.72 -6.25 6.91
CA ALA A 18 -1.43 -6.65 7.45
C ALA A 18 -0.27 -6.24 6.54
N ASN A 19 0.94 -6.31 7.07
CA ASN A 19 2.16 -5.99 6.36
C ASN A 19 3.17 -7.13 6.57
N GLY A 20 3.47 -7.85 5.49
CA GLY A 20 4.33 -9.02 5.51
C GLY A 20 5.81 -8.74 5.83
N GLN A 21 6.25 -7.49 5.92
CA GLN A 21 7.64 -7.18 6.29
C GLN A 21 7.94 -7.58 7.72
N VAL A 22 6.99 -7.44 8.65
CA VAL A 22 7.11 -7.89 10.03
C VAL A 22 5.77 -8.41 10.52
N LEU A 23 5.72 -9.71 10.78
CA LEU A 23 4.59 -10.38 11.43
C LEU A 23 5.09 -11.09 12.68
N ALA A 24 4.39 -10.90 13.80
CA ALA A 24 4.70 -11.54 15.07
C ALA A 24 3.50 -12.37 15.52
N PHE A 25 3.76 -13.59 16.00
CA PHE A 25 2.73 -14.52 16.40
C PHE A 25 3.14 -15.25 17.69
N TRP A 26 2.17 -15.56 18.52
CA TRP A 26 2.31 -16.65 19.48
C TRP A 26 2.46 -17.96 18.70
N ARG A 27 3.43 -18.78 19.10
CA ARG A 27 3.79 -20.01 18.38
C ARG A 27 2.58 -20.92 18.20
N GLU A 28 1.83 -21.11 19.27
CA GLU A 28 0.66 -21.98 19.33
C GLU A 28 -0.45 -21.47 18.40
N ALA A 29 -0.70 -20.16 18.41
CA ALA A 29 -1.70 -19.53 17.54
C ALA A 29 -1.31 -19.62 16.05
N TYR A 30 -0.02 -19.45 15.74
CA TYR A 30 0.49 -19.59 14.37
C TYR A 30 0.24 -21.00 13.84
N PHE A 31 0.60 -22.05 14.58
CA PHE A 31 0.36 -23.42 14.15
C PHE A 31 -1.12 -23.80 14.15
N ALA A 32 -1.91 -23.33 15.12
CA ALA A 32 -3.35 -23.57 15.16
C ALA A 32 -4.09 -22.97 13.95
N SER A 33 -3.63 -21.85 13.41
CA SER A 33 -4.19 -21.25 12.18
C SER A 33 -3.79 -22.00 10.88
N GLY A 34 -2.89 -22.98 10.98
CA GLY A 34 -2.26 -23.70 9.87
C GLY A 34 -1.00 -23.02 9.31
N GLY A 35 -0.58 -21.89 9.88
CA GLY A 35 0.60 -21.13 9.48
C GLY A 35 0.63 -20.73 8.00
N HIS A 36 1.82 -20.46 7.46
CA HIS A 36 1.99 -20.12 6.05
C HIS A 36 1.61 -21.28 5.10
N GLY A 37 1.53 -22.52 5.59
CA GLY A 37 1.02 -23.64 4.80
C GLY A 37 -0.43 -23.42 4.36
N ALA A 38 -1.26 -22.84 5.23
CA ALA A 38 -2.67 -22.59 4.97
C ALA A 38 -2.95 -21.44 3.97
N VAL A 39 -1.96 -20.58 3.71
CA VAL A 39 -2.10 -19.42 2.81
C VAL A 39 -1.15 -19.45 1.61
N ARG A 40 -0.50 -20.59 1.35
CA ARG A 40 0.51 -20.74 0.27
C ARG A 40 -0.02 -20.38 -1.13
N GLY A 41 -1.33 -20.43 -1.36
CA GLY A 41 -1.96 -20.06 -2.63
C GLY A 41 -2.27 -18.56 -2.77
N GLU A 42 -2.18 -17.79 -1.69
CA GLU A 42 -2.61 -16.40 -1.65
C GLU A 42 -1.53 -15.45 -2.18
N VAL A 43 -1.94 -14.39 -2.86
CA VAL A 43 -1.02 -13.31 -3.28
C VAL A 43 -0.67 -12.42 -2.08
N LEU A 44 -1.69 -12.12 -1.26
CA LEU A 44 -1.60 -11.34 -0.03
C LEU A 44 -1.59 -12.30 1.19
N GLU A 45 -0.52 -13.10 1.29
CA GLU A 45 -0.35 -14.13 2.33
C GLU A 45 -0.45 -13.54 3.76
N ASP A 46 0.03 -12.31 3.95
CA ASP A 46 -0.02 -11.55 5.21
C ASP A 46 -1.44 -11.19 5.64
N VAL A 47 -2.24 -10.63 4.73
CA VAL A 47 -3.66 -10.32 4.96
C VAL A 47 -4.47 -11.60 5.18
N ALA A 48 -4.17 -12.64 4.40
CA ALA A 48 -4.82 -13.94 4.56
C ALA A 48 -4.53 -14.56 5.93
N LEU A 49 -3.29 -14.49 6.41
CA LEU A 49 -2.94 -14.91 7.78
C LEU A 49 -3.69 -14.09 8.83
N ALA A 50 -3.69 -12.76 8.71
CA ALA A 50 -4.38 -11.89 9.68
C ALA A 50 -5.88 -12.18 9.81
N ARG A 51 -6.54 -12.57 8.70
CA ARG A 51 -7.94 -13.00 8.69
C ARG A 51 -8.20 -14.33 9.39
N ARG A 52 -7.20 -15.21 9.48
CA ARG A 52 -7.30 -16.52 10.16
C ARG A 52 -7.01 -16.44 11.66
N MET A 53 -6.45 -15.32 12.14
CA MET A 53 -6.11 -15.15 13.55
C MET A 53 -7.33 -14.73 14.39
N GLY A 54 -7.54 -15.38 15.54
CA GLY A 54 -8.57 -14.98 16.50
C GLY A 54 -8.31 -13.60 17.11
N GLY A 55 -7.05 -13.31 17.49
CA GLY A 55 -6.59 -11.99 17.94
C GLY A 55 -5.66 -11.34 16.92
N TYR A 56 -5.75 -10.02 16.76
CA TYR A 56 -4.97 -9.26 15.79
C TYR A 56 -4.75 -7.83 16.30
N GLY A 57 -3.58 -7.27 16.03
CA GLY A 57 -3.25 -5.87 16.30
C GLY A 57 -2.27 -5.33 15.27
N LEU A 58 -2.38 -4.05 14.95
CA LEU A 58 -1.52 -3.39 13.97
C LEU A 58 -0.66 -2.32 14.65
N PHE A 59 0.66 -2.44 14.50
CA PHE A 59 1.62 -1.55 15.16
C PHE A 59 2.49 -0.83 14.12
N LEU A 60 2.74 0.46 14.31
CA LEU A 60 3.54 1.27 13.38
C LEU A 60 5.00 0.82 13.28
N GLY A 61 5.57 0.24 14.34
CA GLY A 61 6.97 -0.21 14.35
C GLY A 61 8.01 0.90 14.19
N GLY A 62 7.62 2.17 14.34
CA GLY A 62 8.50 3.34 14.13
C GLY A 62 9.75 3.27 15.02
N GLY A 63 10.93 3.44 14.41
CA GLY A 63 12.22 3.38 15.10
C GLY A 63 12.73 1.98 15.45
N LEU A 64 11.93 0.92 15.29
CA LEU A 64 12.32 -0.45 15.65
C LEU A 64 13.05 -1.18 14.52
N PHE A 65 12.71 -0.89 13.26
CA PHE A 65 13.31 -1.55 12.10
C PHE A 65 13.23 -0.67 10.85
N ARG A 66 14.08 -0.97 9.86
CA ARG A 66 14.06 -0.36 8.53
C ARG A 66 14.03 -1.45 7.49
N VAL A 67 13.15 -1.32 6.51
CA VAL A 67 13.02 -2.31 5.42
C VAL A 67 13.21 -1.62 4.07
N ARG A 68 14.07 -2.19 3.24
CA ARG A 68 14.18 -1.85 1.82
C ARG A 68 13.53 -2.97 1.02
N MET A 69 12.27 -2.77 0.61
CA MET A 69 11.54 -3.79 -0.15
C MET A 69 12.05 -3.95 -1.58
N TYR A 70 12.48 -2.85 -2.20
CA TYR A 70 12.86 -2.80 -3.62
C TYR A 70 14.20 -2.09 -3.77
N ARG A 71 15.03 -2.56 -4.72
CA ARG A 71 16.33 -1.95 -5.02
C ARG A 71 16.22 -0.78 -5.96
N GLY A 72 15.18 -0.73 -6.80
CA GLY A 72 14.93 0.37 -7.74
C GLY A 72 13.47 0.45 -8.20
N TYR A 73 13.19 1.43 -9.07
CA TYR A 73 11.84 1.74 -9.54
C TYR A 73 11.19 0.58 -10.30
N GLY A 74 11.92 -0.10 -11.19
CA GLY A 74 11.39 -1.25 -11.93
C GLY A 74 10.89 -2.36 -11.00
N GLU A 75 11.71 -2.77 -10.03
CA GLU A 75 11.30 -3.77 -9.02
C GLU A 75 10.09 -3.32 -8.21
N ALA A 76 10.00 -2.03 -7.88
CA ALA A 76 8.84 -1.47 -7.18
C ALA A 76 7.58 -1.54 -8.05
N VAL A 77 7.66 -1.19 -9.33
CA VAL A 77 6.52 -1.27 -10.26
C VAL A 77 6.02 -2.71 -10.37
N GLU A 78 6.92 -3.68 -10.54
CA GLU A 78 6.56 -5.10 -10.60
C GLU A 78 5.96 -5.59 -9.28
N GLY A 79 6.57 -5.18 -8.17
CA GLY A 79 6.17 -5.54 -6.82
C GLY A 79 4.80 -5.01 -6.43
N PHE A 80 4.47 -3.77 -6.79
CA PHE A 80 3.16 -3.18 -6.50
C PHE A 80 2.08 -3.66 -7.49
N ALA A 81 2.41 -3.77 -8.78
CA ALA A 81 1.44 -4.14 -9.82
C ALA A 81 0.79 -5.51 -9.56
N LYS A 82 1.52 -6.44 -8.93
CA LYS A 82 1.01 -7.77 -8.58
C LYS A 82 -0.11 -7.73 -7.52
N ASN A 83 -0.07 -6.74 -6.62
CA ASN A 83 -0.98 -6.64 -5.47
C ASN A 83 -2.09 -5.62 -5.70
N PHE A 84 -1.90 -4.68 -6.63
CA PHE A 84 -2.78 -3.53 -6.78
C PHE A 84 -4.23 -3.90 -7.05
N LEU A 85 -4.48 -4.86 -7.96
CA LEU A 85 -5.85 -5.29 -8.24
C LEU A 85 -6.48 -6.01 -7.04
N GLU A 86 -5.72 -6.83 -6.32
CA GLU A 86 -6.15 -7.52 -5.10
C GLU A 86 -6.57 -6.52 -4.00
N VAL A 87 -5.76 -5.49 -3.77
CA VAL A 87 -6.05 -4.42 -2.80
C VAL A 87 -7.30 -3.62 -3.18
N HIS A 88 -7.57 -3.49 -4.49
CA HIS A 88 -8.76 -2.83 -5.02
C HIS A 88 -9.92 -3.80 -5.26
N LEU A 89 -10.08 -4.81 -4.37
CA LEU A 89 -11.20 -5.75 -4.36
C LEU A 89 -11.37 -6.54 -5.66
N LYS A 90 -10.27 -6.80 -6.37
CA LYS A 90 -10.26 -7.44 -7.70
C LYS A 90 -11.09 -6.70 -8.75
N ASN A 91 -11.35 -5.40 -8.55
CA ASN A 91 -12.24 -4.61 -9.40
C ASN A 91 -11.46 -3.53 -10.18
N PRO A 92 -11.33 -3.66 -11.51
CA PRO A 92 -10.67 -2.66 -12.36
C PRO A 92 -11.25 -1.25 -12.25
N ALA A 93 -12.57 -1.11 -12.06
CA ALA A 93 -13.20 0.19 -11.92
C ALA A 93 -12.80 0.88 -10.62
N VAL A 94 -12.71 0.12 -9.52
CA VAL A 94 -12.23 0.65 -8.22
C VAL A 94 -10.75 1.05 -8.31
N LEU A 95 -9.94 0.26 -9.02
CA LEU A 95 -8.53 0.55 -9.27
C LEU A 95 -8.33 1.81 -10.13
N LEU A 96 -9.06 1.94 -11.24
CA LEU A 96 -8.97 3.12 -12.12
C LEU A 96 -9.59 4.35 -11.46
N GLY A 97 -10.66 4.19 -10.69
CA GLY A 97 -11.25 5.26 -9.88
C GLY A 97 -10.26 5.80 -8.86
N SER A 98 -9.48 4.93 -8.20
CA SER A 98 -8.43 5.38 -7.28
C SER A 98 -7.29 6.10 -8.02
N ALA A 99 -6.89 5.62 -9.21
CA ALA A 99 -5.90 6.30 -10.03
C ALA A 99 -6.36 7.72 -10.41
N PHE A 100 -7.60 7.84 -10.88
CA PHE A 100 -8.20 9.14 -11.22
C PHE A 100 -8.29 10.06 -10.00
N TYR A 101 -8.72 9.53 -8.84
CA TYR A 101 -8.78 10.28 -7.60
C TYR A 101 -7.43 10.90 -7.21
N HIS A 102 -6.34 10.11 -7.25
CA HIS A 102 -5.00 10.62 -6.94
C HIS A 102 -4.52 11.64 -7.99
N LEU A 103 -4.78 11.38 -9.27
CA LEU A 103 -4.45 12.31 -10.35
C LEU A 103 -5.18 13.64 -10.17
N ALA A 104 -6.47 13.61 -9.85
CA ALA A 104 -7.33 14.78 -9.65
C ALA A 104 -6.95 15.60 -8.42
N LEU A 105 -6.48 14.97 -7.35
CA LEU A 105 -6.05 15.67 -6.14
C LEU A 105 -4.66 16.29 -6.26
N TYR A 106 -3.70 15.54 -6.82
CA TYR A 106 -2.30 15.93 -6.71
C TYR A 106 -1.71 16.50 -8.01
N THR A 107 -2.21 16.12 -9.19
CA THR A 107 -1.60 16.50 -10.48
C THR A 107 -2.45 17.47 -11.30
N LEU A 108 -3.75 17.18 -11.50
CA LEU A 108 -4.62 18.00 -12.35
C LEU A 108 -4.75 19.47 -11.91
N PRO A 109 -4.77 19.82 -10.61
CA PRO A 109 -4.88 21.22 -10.21
C PRO A 109 -3.78 22.10 -10.81
N TRP A 110 -2.55 21.60 -10.88
CA TRP A 110 -1.42 22.32 -11.49
C TRP A 110 -1.61 22.48 -13.00
N ALA A 111 -2.07 21.45 -13.69
CA ALA A 111 -2.29 21.46 -15.13
C ALA A 111 -3.42 22.42 -15.55
N PHE A 112 -4.42 22.61 -14.70
CA PHE A 112 -5.56 23.51 -14.94
C PHE A 112 -5.41 24.89 -14.27
N GLY A 113 -4.23 25.22 -13.73
CA GLY A 113 -3.97 26.53 -13.11
C GLY A 113 -4.69 26.77 -11.78
N ARG A 114 -5.18 25.72 -11.11
CA ARG A 114 -5.78 25.74 -9.77
C ARG A 114 -4.72 25.58 -8.70
N TRP A 115 -3.78 26.52 -8.66
CA TRP A 115 -2.60 26.51 -7.80
C TRP A 115 -2.95 26.39 -6.31
N GLU A 116 -4.05 26.99 -5.88
CA GLU A 116 -4.53 26.92 -4.50
C GLU A 116 -4.84 25.48 -4.07
N LEU A 117 -5.48 24.68 -4.92
CA LEU A 117 -5.76 23.27 -4.66
C LEU A 117 -4.49 22.43 -4.74
N GLY A 118 -3.61 22.74 -5.71
CA GLY A 118 -2.31 22.09 -5.84
C GLY A 118 -1.43 22.29 -4.61
N LEU A 119 -1.36 23.52 -4.09
CA LEU A 119 -0.63 23.87 -2.88
C LEU A 119 -1.22 23.20 -1.64
N MET A 120 -2.56 23.14 -1.51
CA MET A 120 -3.19 22.38 -0.41
C MET A 120 -2.78 20.91 -0.42
N GLY A 121 -2.82 20.25 -1.59
CA GLY A 121 -2.38 18.86 -1.73
C GLY A 121 -0.89 18.67 -1.42
N LEU A 122 -0.04 19.60 -1.87
CA LEU A 122 1.39 19.59 -1.56
C LEU A 122 1.66 19.75 -0.05
N LEU A 123 1.00 20.71 0.60
CA LEU A 123 1.13 20.93 2.04
C LEU A 123 0.65 19.73 2.85
N GLU A 124 -0.45 19.10 2.44
CA GLU A 124 -0.94 17.87 3.05
C GLU A 124 0.09 16.73 2.94
N ARG A 125 0.76 16.58 1.79
CA ARG A 125 1.83 15.59 1.62
C ARG A 125 3.09 15.91 2.42
N LEU A 126 3.48 17.17 2.51
CA LEU A 126 4.59 17.60 3.38
C LEU A 126 4.27 17.37 4.85
N ALA A 127 3.05 17.69 5.29
CA ALA A 127 2.59 17.48 6.66
C ALA A 127 2.61 15.99 7.06
N VAL A 128 2.20 15.09 6.16
CA VAL A 128 2.28 13.64 6.43
C VAL A 128 3.72 13.14 6.46
N GLN A 129 4.59 13.59 5.56
CA GLN A 129 6.01 13.25 5.62
C GLN A 129 6.65 13.71 6.94
N TRP A 130 6.33 14.94 7.37
CA TRP A 130 6.79 15.48 8.64
C TRP A 130 6.26 14.67 9.83
N ALA A 131 4.95 14.40 9.88
CA ALA A 131 4.32 13.64 10.95
C ALA A 131 4.84 12.20 11.08
N LEU A 132 5.29 11.60 9.97
CA LEU A 132 5.89 10.27 9.93
C LEU A 132 7.41 10.27 10.15
N GLY A 133 8.05 11.44 10.35
CA GLY A 133 9.50 11.56 10.43
C GLY A 133 10.22 11.17 9.14
N GLY A 134 9.51 11.20 8.01
CA GLY A 134 10.02 10.88 6.70
C GLY A 134 10.72 12.08 6.05
N PRO A 135 11.48 11.85 4.97
CA PRO A 135 12.13 12.94 4.25
C PRO A 135 11.10 13.80 3.50
N LEU A 136 11.16 15.13 3.69
CA LEU A 136 10.21 16.09 3.12
C LEU A 136 10.26 16.17 1.60
N TRP A 137 11.41 15.93 0.98
CA TRP A 137 11.55 15.99 -0.48
C TRP A 137 10.66 14.98 -1.19
N LEU A 138 10.32 13.85 -0.56
CA LEU A 138 9.32 12.92 -1.11
C LEU A 138 7.93 13.54 -1.19
N GLY A 139 7.59 14.43 -0.25
CA GLY A 139 6.35 15.20 -0.29
C GLY A 139 6.33 16.21 -1.44
N LEU A 140 7.50 16.79 -1.79
CA LEU A 140 7.62 17.69 -2.95
C LEU A 140 7.32 17.00 -4.29
N LEU A 141 7.49 15.68 -4.36
CA LEU A 141 7.15 14.89 -5.55
C LEU A 141 5.66 14.58 -5.68
N ALA A 142 4.82 15.00 -4.71
CA ALA A 142 3.39 14.75 -4.73
C ALA A 142 2.71 15.09 -6.06
N PRO A 143 3.01 16.22 -6.74
CA PRO A 143 2.38 16.54 -8.02
C PRO A 143 2.68 15.54 -9.14
N LEU A 144 3.84 14.87 -9.06
CA LEU A 144 4.30 13.87 -10.03
C LEU A 144 3.97 12.43 -9.61
N ALA A 145 3.68 12.19 -8.33
CA ALA A 145 3.49 10.86 -7.79
C ALA A 145 2.40 10.03 -8.52
N PRO A 146 1.22 10.58 -8.88
CA PRO A 146 0.23 9.83 -9.65
C PRO A 146 0.75 9.39 -11.01
N LEU A 147 1.53 10.24 -11.69
CA LEU A 147 2.16 9.93 -12.98
C LEU A 147 3.19 8.82 -12.85
N LEU A 148 4.02 8.86 -11.80
CA LEU A 148 5.01 7.84 -11.48
C LEU A 148 4.37 6.49 -11.10
N LEU A 149 3.12 6.48 -10.64
CA LEU A 149 2.36 5.26 -10.34
C LEU A 149 1.61 4.70 -11.55
N LEU A 150 1.47 5.44 -12.66
CA LEU A 150 0.74 4.95 -13.85
C LEU A 150 1.21 3.57 -14.34
N PRO A 151 2.53 3.26 -14.41
CA PRO A 151 2.97 1.93 -14.82
C PRO A 151 2.49 0.81 -13.90
N VAL A 152 2.31 1.09 -12.60
CA VAL A 152 1.75 0.15 -11.64
C VAL A 152 0.29 -0.15 -11.98
N TYR A 153 -0.52 0.88 -12.19
CA TYR A 153 -1.94 0.74 -12.54
C TYR A 153 -2.15 -0.01 -13.85
N LEU A 154 -1.41 0.38 -14.90
CA LEU A 154 -1.50 -0.27 -16.21
C LEU A 154 -1.07 -1.74 -16.13
N ARG A 155 0.08 -2.02 -15.49
CA ARG A 155 0.59 -3.39 -15.35
C ARG A 155 -0.30 -4.24 -14.44
N ALA A 156 -0.96 -3.65 -13.45
CA ALA A 156 -1.93 -4.36 -12.61
C ALA A 156 -3.15 -4.86 -13.39
N LEU A 157 -3.50 -4.22 -14.51
CA LEU A 157 -4.59 -4.66 -15.39
C LEU A 157 -4.14 -5.67 -16.47
N LEU A 158 -2.85 -5.72 -16.79
CA LEU A 158 -2.33 -6.66 -17.78
C LEU A 158 -2.30 -8.11 -17.23
N PRO A 159 -2.59 -9.12 -18.07
CA PRO A 159 -2.48 -10.53 -17.70
C PRO A 159 -1.01 -10.98 -17.64
N GLY A 160 -0.78 -12.18 -17.10
CA GLY A 160 0.53 -12.86 -17.17
C GLY A 160 1.56 -12.42 -16.13
N LYS A 161 1.12 -11.79 -15.03
CA LYS A 161 1.99 -11.43 -13.92
C LYS A 161 2.54 -12.72 -13.28
N ARG A 162 3.80 -12.65 -12.83
CA ARG A 162 4.45 -13.75 -12.11
C ARG A 162 5.00 -13.25 -10.78
N TRP A 163 4.83 -14.04 -9.74
CA TRP A 163 5.35 -13.75 -8.41
C TRP A 163 6.07 -14.96 -7.83
N LYS A 164 7.38 -14.83 -7.59
CA LYS A 164 8.25 -15.92 -7.08
C LYS A 164 8.06 -17.22 -7.89
N GLY A 165 7.99 -17.11 -9.21
CA GLY A 165 7.78 -18.25 -10.13
C GLY A 165 6.34 -18.72 -10.33
N ARG A 166 5.37 -18.21 -9.55
CA ARG A 166 3.93 -18.53 -9.67
C ARG A 166 3.23 -17.54 -10.62
N LYS A 167 2.20 -17.98 -11.36
CA LYS A 167 1.29 -17.06 -12.07
C LYS A 167 0.35 -16.40 -11.05
N VAL A 168 0.12 -15.10 -11.20
CA VAL A 168 -0.78 -14.28 -10.36
C VAL A 168 -1.61 -13.34 -11.23
#